data_AF-A0A1R1LB41-F1
#
_entry.id   AF-A0A1R1LB41-F1
#
_cell.length_a   1.000
_cell.length_b   1.000
_cell.length_c   1.000
_cell.angle_alpha   90.00
_cell.angle_beta   90.00
_cell.angle_gamma   90.00
#
_symmetry.space_group_name_H-M   'P 1'
#
loop_
_entity.id
_entity.type
_entity.pdbx_description
1 polymer ?
#
loop_
_entity_poly.entity_id
_entity_poly.type
_entity_poly.pdbx_seq_one_letter_code
_entity_poly.pdbx_strand_id
1 'polypeptide(L)'
;MDSASHLAYVHASGPQQRRHATMRVIIRPLPLDDGDALSSGQPTLTDHPFPYGAFDGVLSWYSTIHTPDAELPRVLAQVRRIVKPGGHVLLAFQAGSGVVEVSGAYRQRGLDITLYRHDRSVDAVAAAMGAAGLVEVGRLERAAVSHERTAQAVVIARRPVESASSAEAERLDLQH
;
A
#
# COMPACT_ATOMS: atom_id res chain seq x y z
N MET A 1 13.33 23.79 12.17
CA MET A 1 11.93 24.21 11.91
C MET A 1 11.19 23.00 11.36
N ASP A 2 9.90 22.87 11.69
CA ASP A 2 9.22 21.57 11.81
C ASP A 2 9.37 20.58 10.65
N SER A 3 9.73 19.35 11.01
CA SER A 3 9.54 18.17 10.17
C SER A 3 8.43 17.33 10.79
N ALA A 4 7.18 17.66 10.45
CA ALA A 4 6.05 16.82 10.78
C ALA A 4 6.12 15.54 9.92
N SER A 5 6.40 14.41 10.55
CA SER A 5 6.51 13.11 9.88
C SER A 5 5.15 12.62 9.42
N HIS A 6 4.92 12.59 8.10
CA HIS A 6 3.64 12.15 7.54
C HIS A 6 3.77 10.69 7.04
N LEU A 7 3.26 9.75 7.85
CA LEU A 7 3.14 8.34 7.50
C LEU A 7 1.77 8.05 6.88
N ALA A 8 1.75 7.58 5.62
CA ALA A 8 0.54 7.09 5.00
C ALA A 8 0.36 5.59 5.27
N TYR A 9 -0.61 5.24 6.11
CA TYR A 9 -1.21 3.91 6.09
C TYR A 9 -2.10 3.81 4.83
N VAL A 10 -2.21 2.64 4.18
CA VAL A 10 -3.23 2.39 3.14
C VAL A 10 -4.04 1.15 3.50
N HIS A 11 -5.38 1.26 3.44
CA HIS A 11 -6.33 0.27 3.93
C HIS A 11 -7.51 0.13 2.96
N ALA A 12 -7.78 -1.10 2.52
CA ALA A 12 -8.98 -1.42 1.76
C ALA A 12 -10.08 -1.93 2.71
N SER A 13 -11.24 -1.26 2.74
CA SER A 13 -12.43 -1.73 3.46
C SER A 13 -13.72 -1.34 2.73
N GLY A 14 -14.60 -2.33 2.55
CA GLY A 14 -16.02 -2.11 2.26
C GLY A 14 -16.83 -1.69 3.50
N PRO A 15 -18.13 -1.42 3.37
CA PRO A 15 -18.89 -0.72 4.40
C PRO A 15 -19.48 -1.63 5.50
N GLN A 16 -19.16 -1.36 6.79
CA GLN A 16 -20.07 -1.27 7.97
C GLN A 16 -19.30 -1.24 9.33
N GLN A 17 -19.99 -1.00 10.46
CA GLN A 17 -19.45 -0.39 11.71
C GLN A 17 -20.18 -0.92 12.99
N ARG A 18 -19.71 -0.86 14.26
CA ARG A 18 -18.49 -0.34 14.97
C ARG A 18 -18.13 -1.26 16.17
N ARG A 19 -16.88 -1.22 16.68
CA ARG A 19 -16.50 -0.99 18.12
C ARG A 19 -14.97 -1.11 18.37
N HIS A 20 -14.32 0.03 18.63
CA HIS A 20 -13.04 0.24 19.35
C HIS A 20 -11.81 -0.64 19.04
N ALA A 21 -11.16 -0.35 17.90
CA ALA A 21 -9.71 -0.04 17.84
C ALA A 21 -9.48 0.84 16.59
N THR A 22 -8.97 2.06 16.76
CA THR A 22 -8.91 3.04 15.66
C THR A 22 -7.53 3.07 15.01
N MET A 23 -7.36 2.34 13.90
CA MET A 23 -6.25 2.49 12.96
C MET A 23 -6.84 2.98 11.63
N ARG A 24 -6.55 4.22 11.21
CA ARG A 24 -7.26 4.91 10.10
C ARG A 24 -6.38 5.08 8.87
N VAL A 25 -6.94 4.73 7.72
CA VAL A 25 -6.69 5.46 6.47
C VAL A 25 -8.00 6.10 6.12
N ILE A 26 -8.14 7.34 6.55
CA ILE A 26 -9.37 8.08 6.35
C ILE A 26 -8.99 9.48 5.94
N ILE A 27 -9.16 9.76 4.64
CA ILE A 27 -9.56 11.08 4.20
C ILE A 27 -11.09 11.09 4.27
N ARG A 28 -11.64 11.79 5.26
CA ARG A 28 -13.07 12.11 5.38
C ARG A 28 -13.20 13.60 5.74
N PRO A 29 -14.00 14.38 5.01
CA PRO A 29 -14.72 15.50 5.58
C PRO A 29 -16.03 15.03 6.25
N LEU A 30 -16.70 15.99 6.92
CA LEU A 30 -18.08 16.11 7.44
C LEU A 30 -18.16 16.40 8.95
N PRO A 31 -19.18 17.17 9.41
CA PRO A 31 -20.45 17.48 8.72
C PRO A 31 -20.47 18.73 7.85
N LEU A 32 -21.56 18.82 7.09
CA LEU A 32 -21.94 19.90 6.19
C LEU A 32 -22.33 21.14 6.99
N ASP A 33 -21.99 22.32 6.48
CA ASP A 33 -22.93 23.43 6.32
C ASP A 33 -22.76 23.97 4.88
N ASP A 34 -23.79 24.64 4.39
CA ASP A 34 -24.21 24.72 2.99
C ASP A 34 -23.20 25.17 1.92
N GLY A 35 -23.27 24.49 0.77
CA GLY A 35 -22.95 25.05 -0.55
C GLY A 35 -21.49 25.00 -1.02
N ASP A 36 -21.08 23.89 -1.67
CA ASP A 36 -20.94 23.89 -3.13
C ASP A 36 -20.75 22.47 -3.73
N ALA A 37 -20.79 22.36 -5.05
CA ALA A 37 -20.92 21.10 -5.79
C ALA A 37 -19.79 20.06 -5.59
N LEU A 38 -20.19 18.79 -5.54
CA LEU A 38 -19.33 17.63 -5.31
C LEU A 38 -18.47 17.27 -6.54
N SER A 39 -17.15 17.39 -6.42
CA SER A 39 -16.23 16.61 -7.28
C SER A 39 -16.16 15.16 -6.78
N SER A 40 -16.45 14.20 -7.66
CA SER A 40 -16.73 12.81 -7.30
C SER A 40 -15.50 11.89 -7.37
N GLY A 41 -15.06 11.37 -6.22
CA GLY A 41 -14.08 10.26 -6.18
C GLY A 41 -13.41 10.09 -4.81
N GLN A 42 -13.49 8.88 -4.23
CA GLN A 42 -12.63 8.52 -3.09
C GLN A 42 -11.29 7.98 -3.61
N PRO A 43 -10.15 8.42 -3.07
CA PRO A 43 -8.85 7.96 -3.54
C PRO A 43 -8.60 6.48 -3.20
N THR A 44 -8.02 5.76 -4.14
CA THR A 44 -7.63 4.34 -4.05
C THR A 44 -6.10 4.18 -4.04
N LEU A 45 -5.59 2.95 -3.96
CA LEU A 45 -4.15 2.64 -4.10
C LEU A 45 -3.57 3.04 -5.48
N THR A 46 -4.40 3.12 -6.52
CA THR A 46 -3.97 3.35 -7.91
C THR A 46 -4.43 4.69 -8.49
N ASP A 47 -5.27 5.42 -7.77
CA ASP A 47 -5.85 6.71 -8.15
C ASP A 47 -6.00 7.61 -6.92
N HIS A 48 -5.11 8.60 -6.78
CA HIS A 48 -5.11 9.53 -5.66
C HIS A 48 -4.43 10.87 -6.02
N PRO A 49 -4.87 12.00 -5.45
CA PRO A 49 -4.32 13.33 -5.78
C PRO A 49 -2.97 13.64 -5.11
N PHE A 50 -2.37 12.71 -4.37
CA PHE A 50 -1.12 12.99 -3.64
C PHE A 50 0.04 13.38 -4.57
N PRO A 51 0.82 14.42 -4.23
CA PRO A 51 1.99 14.82 -5.00
C PRO A 51 3.13 13.81 -4.86
N TYR A 52 4.15 13.97 -5.70
CA TYR A 52 5.39 13.20 -5.60
C TYR A 52 6.08 13.51 -4.26
N GLY A 53 6.59 12.48 -3.58
CA GLY A 53 7.30 12.68 -2.29
C GLY A 53 6.46 13.30 -1.17
N ALA A 54 5.13 13.11 -1.19
CA ALA A 54 4.24 13.56 -0.12
C ALA A 54 4.56 12.96 1.26
N PHE A 55 5.08 11.72 1.31
CA PHE A 55 5.21 10.94 2.54
C PHE A 55 6.65 10.47 2.80
N ASP A 56 7.03 10.42 4.08
CA ASP A 56 8.30 9.85 4.54
C ASP A 56 8.28 8.31 4.50
N GLY A 57 7.07 7.73 4.47
CA GLY A 57 6.89 6.32 4.14
C GLY A 57 5.42 5.91 3.96
N VAL A 58 5.22 4.69 3.48
CA VAL A 58 3.93 4.05 3.26
C VAL A 58 3.87 2.68 3.95
N LEU A 59 2.75 2.42 4.63
CA LEU A 59 2.44 1.16 5.30
C LEU A 59 1.21 0.52 4.64
N SER A 60 1.39 -0.62 3.96
CA SER A 60 0.28 -1.47 3.49
C SER A 60 0.24 -2.73 4.34
N TRP A 61 -0.66 -2.75 5.32
CA TRP A 61 -0.87 -3.90 6.19
C TRP A 61 -2.09 -4.67 5.71
N TYR A 62 -1.88 -5.88 5.17
CA TYR A 62 -2.93 -6.78 4.66
C TYR A 62 -3.91 -6.11 3.69
N SER A 63 -3.44 -5.18 2.86
CA SER A 63 -4.30 -4.40 1.95
C SER A 63 -4.03 -4.69 0.48
N THR A 64 -2.76 -4.78 0.08
CA THR A 64 -2.34 -5.27 -1.26
C THR A 64 -2.64 -6.76 -1.51
N ILE A 65 -3.09 -7.48 -0.49
CA ILE A 65 -3.52 -8.89 -0.62
C ILE A 65 -4.80 -9.04 -1.44
N HIS A 66 -5.59 -7.96 -1.60
CA HIS A 66 -6.79 -7.94 -2.44
C HIS A 66 -6.53 -7.36 -3.85
N THR A 67 -5.29 -7.00 -4.15
CA THR A 67 -4.85 -6.55 -5.48
C THR A 67 -4.42 -7.76 -6.31
N PRO A 68 -4.90 -7.95 -7.56
CA PRO A 68 -4.40 -8.96 -8.48
C PRO A 68 -2.91 -8.82 -8.76
N ASP A 69 -2.21 -9.93 -9.01
CA ASP A 69 -0.76 -9.93 -9.25
C ASP A 69 -0.35 -9.08 -10.48
N ALA A 70 -1.21 -9.02 -11.50
CA ALA A 70 -1.01 -8.16 -12.66
C ALA A 70 -1.12 -6.64 -12.35
N GLU A 71 -1.80 -6.27 -11.27
CA GLU A 71 -2.00 -4.86 -10.85
C GLU A 71 -1.00 -4.41 -9.78
N LEU A 72 -0.39 -5.35 -9.05
CA LEU A 72 0.58 -5.07 -8.00
C LEU A 72 1.75 -4.16 -8.47
N PRO A 73 2.34 -4.33 -9.67
CA PRO A 73 3.37 -3.41 -10.17
C PRO A 73 2.88 -1.96 -10.30
N ARG A 74 1.63 -1.74 -10.74
CA ARG A 74 1.02 -0.40 -10.84
C ARG A 74 0.80 0.22 -9.46
N VAL A 75 0.35 -0.57 -8.48
CA VAL A 75 0.24 -0.12 -7.09
C VAL A 75 1.60 0.28 -6.52
N LEU A 76 2.62 -0.56 -6.70
CA LEU A 76 3.98 -0.29 -6.22
C LEU A 76 4.59 0.96 -6.86
N ALA A 77 4.34 1.20 -8.15
CA ALA A 77 4.76 2.42 -8.83
C ALA A 77 4.12 3.68 -8.23
N GLN A 78 2.81 3.68 -7.95
CA GLN A 78 2.14 4.81 -7.28
C GLN A 78 2.63 5.01 -5.84
N VAL A 79 2.84 3.93 -5.10
CA VAL A 79 3.42 3.98 -3.74
C VAL A 79 4.84 4.55 -3.74
N ARG A 80 5.71 4.14 -4.67
CA ARG A 80 7.05 4.74 -4.83
C ARG A 80 6.97 6.22 -5.20
N ARG A 81 6.01 6.61 -6.05
CA ARG A 81 5.80 8.00 -6.50
C ARG A 81 5.60 8.96 -5.33
N ILE A 82 4.73 8.58 -4.39
CA ILE A 82 4.34 9.42 -3.25
C ILE A 82 5.32 9.36 -2.06
N VAL A 83 6.22 8.38 -2.02
CA VAL A 83 7.28 8.30 -1.01
C VAL A 83 8.49 9.14 -1.43
N LYS A 84 9.03 9.94 -0.51
CA LYS A 84 10.23 10.76 -0.71
C LYS A 84 11.44 9.89 -1.08
N PRO A 85 12.40 10.39 -1.88
CA PRO A 85 13.72 9.77 -1.99
C PRO A 85 14.31 9.54 -0.59
N GLY A 86 14.75 8.31 -0.31
CA GLY A 86 15.21 7.88 1.00
C GLY A 86 14.12 7.43 2.00
N GLY A 87 12.83 7.58 1.68
CA GLY A 87 11.69 7.11 2.48
C GLY A 87 11.40 5.61 2.33
N HIS A 88 10.53 5.07 3.19
CA HIS A 88 10.32 3.62 3.32
C HIS A 88 8.93 3.13 2.89
N VAL A 89 8.84 1.89 2.43
CA VAL A 89 7.60 1.17 2.10
C VAL A 89 7.61 -0.15 2.85
N LEU A 90 6.54 -0.45 3.59
CA LEU A 90 6.31 -1.74 4.23
C LEU A 90 5.07 -2.41 3.65
N LEU A 91 5.22 -3.65 3.17
CA LEU A 91 4.12 -4.53 2.81
C LEU A 91 4.03 -5.69 3.80
N ALA A 92 2.86 -5.93 4.38
CA ALA A 92 2.56 -7.13 5.16
C ALA A 92 1.42 -7.93 4.53
N PHE A 93 1.62 -9.24 4.42
CA PHE A 93 0.79 -10.15 3.61
C PHE A 93 0.84 -11.58 4.16
N GLN A 94 -0.08 -12.41 3.68
CA GLN A 94 -0.05 -13.85 3.93
C GLN A 94 1.00 -14.51 3.05
N ALA A 95 1.93 -15.22 3.68
CA ALA A 95 3.00 -15.95 3.02
C ALA A 95 2.45 -17.28 2.44
N GLY A 96 2.68 -17.51 1.15
CA GLY A 96 2.17 -18.69 0.45
C GLY A 96 2.19 -18.52 -1.07
N SER A 97 1.19 -19.08 -1.74
CA SER A 97 1.03 -18.95 -3.19
C SER A 97 -0.43 -19.11 -3.62
N GLY A 98 -0.81 -18.39 -4.67
CA GLY A 98 -2.11 -18.53 -5.32
C GLY A 98 -3.21 -17.63 -4.77
N VAL A 99 -4.44 -17.90 -5.19
CA VAL A 99 -5.61 -17.06 -4.89
C VAL A 99 -6.60 -17.83 -4.02
N VAL A 100 -6.94 -17.25 -2.86
CA VAL A 100 -7.85 -17.82 -1.87
C VAL A 100 -9.12 -16.97 -1.82
N GLU A 101 -10.29 -17.58 -2.04
CA GLU A 101 -11.56 -16.90 -1.79
C GLU A 101 -11.81 -16.82 -0.26
N VAL A 102 -11.96 -15.60 0.27
CA VAL A 102 -12.16 -15.33 1.70
C VAL A 102 -13.58 -14.86 2.05
N SER A 103 -14.47 -14.78 1.06
CA SER A 103 -15.88 -14.35 1.16
C SER A 103 -16.69 -15.07 2.25
N GLY A 104 -16.39 -16.35 2.54
CA GLY A 104 -17.20 -17.17 3.46
C GLY A 104 -17.34 -16.57 4.86
N ALA A 105 -16.30 -15.91 5.38
CA ALA A 105 -16.33 -15.24 6.68
C ALA A 105 -17.20 -13.96 6.71
N TYR A 106 -17.51 -13.41 5.54
CA TYR A 106 -18.38 -12.24 5.37
C TYR A 106 -19.84 -12.67 5.12
N ARG A 107 -20.06 -13.73 4.33
CA ARG A 107 -21.39 -14.37 4.17
C ARG A 107 -21.98 -14.81 5.51
N GLN A 108 -21.17 -15.39 6.40
CA GLN A 108 -21.56 -15.73 7.78
C GLN A 108 -21.98 -14.51 8.63
N ARG A 109 -21.66 -13.29 8.20
CA ARG A 109 -22.06 -12.02 8.83
C ARG A 109 -23.18 -11.30 8.06
N GLY A 110 -23.82 -11.96 7.10
CA GLY A 110 -24.90 -11.41 6.28
C GLY A 110 -24.42 -10.45 5.17
N LEU A 111 -23.13 -10.45 4.83
CA LEU A 111 -22.57 -9.61 3.77
C LEU A 111 -22.41 -10.43 2.48
N ASP A 112 -23.15 -10.05 1.44
CA ASP A 112 -22.98 -10.59 0.10
C ASP A 112 -21.85 -9.84 -0.63
N ILE A 113 -20.63 -10.33 -0.43
CA ILE A 113 -19.42 -9.86 -1.12
C ILE A 113 -18.62 -11.05 -1.62
N THR A 114 -17.97 -10.88 -2.77
CA THR A 114 -16.92 -11.79 -3.26
C THR A 114 -15.58 -11.12 -3.03
N LEU A 115 -14.69 -11.79 -2.29
CA LEU A 115 -13.38 -11.25 -1.94
C LEU A 115 -12.29 -12.31 -2.12
N TYR A 116 -11.31 -11.99 -2.95
CA TYR A 116 -10.14 -12.83 -3.21
C TYR A 116 -8.92 -12.29 -2.47
N ARG A 117 -8.05 -13.21 -2.03
CA ARG A 117 -6.77 -12.92 -1.37
C ARG A 117 -5.64 -13.58 -2.15
N HIS A 118 -4.66 -12.79 -2.54
CA HIS A 118 -3.45 -13.24 -3.24
C HIS A 118 -2.36 -13.52 -2.20
N ASP A 119 -2.14 -14.81 -1.94
CA ASP A 119 -1.07 -15.29 -1.07
C ASP A 119 0.23 -15.34 -1.89
N ARG A 120 1.32 -14.83 -1.33
CA ARG A 120 2.57 -14.57 -2.06
C ARG A 120 3.77 -15.03 -1.25
N SER A 121 4.84 -15.48 -1.91
CA SER A 121 6.10 -15.76 -1.23
C SER A 121 6.79 -14.44 -0.87
N VAL A 122 7.64 -14.47 0.16
CA VAL A 122 8.42 -13.29 0.54
C VAL A 122 9.33 -12.83 -0.60
N ASP A 123 9.90 -13.77 -1.35
CA ASP A 123 10.73 -13.49 -2.55
C ASP A 123 9.95 -12.82 -3.67
N ALA A 124 8.71 -13.25 -3.95
CA ALA A 124 7.90 -12.66 -5.02
C ALA A 124 7.55 -11.20 -4.71
N VAL A 125 7.25 -10.88 -3.44
CA VAL A 125 6.98 -9.50 -3.02
C VAL A 125 8.26 -8.65 -3.02
N ALA A 126 9.39 -9.19 -2.52
CA ALA A 126 10.68 -8.50 -2.58
C ALA A 126 11.11 -8.20 -4.02
N ALA A 127 10.98 -9.17 -4.93
CA ALA A 127 11.27 -9.01 -6.35
C ALA A 127 10.35 -7.96 -7.01
N ALA A 128 9.05 -7.95 -6.70
CA ALA A 128 8.11 -6.94 -7.21
C ALA A 128 8.46 -5.52 -6.72
N MET A 129 8.84 -5.37 -5.44
CA MET A 129 9.31 -4.09 -4.90
C MET A 129 10.63 -3.64 -5.56
N GLY A 130 11.55 -4.58 -5.80
CA GLY A 130 12.79 -4.36 -6.55
C GLY A 130 12.53 -3.86 -7.97
N ALA A 131 11.65 -4.54 -8.72
CA ALA A 131 11.24 -4.16 -10.07
C ALA A 131 10.54 -2.79 -10.12
N ALA A 132 9.88 -2.37 -9.04
CA ALA A 132 9.31 -1.03 -8.90
C ALA A 132 10.35 0.06 -8.56
N GLY A 133 11.63 -0.27 -8.39
CA GLY A 133 12.69 0.69 -8.03
C GLY A 133 12.74 1.04 -6.54
N LEU A 134 12.39 0.09 -5.67
CA LEU A 134 12.59 0.13 -4.22
C LEU A 134 13.68 -0.88 -3.82
N VAL A 135 14.58 -0.52 -2.92
CA VAL A 135 15.67 -1.38 -2.45
C VAL A 135 15.27 -2.06 -1.14
N GLU A 136 15.34 -3.39 -1.06
CA GLU A 136 15.03 -4.13 0.16
C GLU A 136 15.95 -3.67 1.32
N VAL A 137 15.34 -3.39 2.48
CA VAL A 137 16.01 -3.09 3.75
C VAL A 137 15.99 -4.31 4.67
N GLY A 138 14.91 -5.10 4.60
CA GLY A 138 14.82 -6.38 5.28
C GLY A 138 13.46 -7.02 5.12
N ARG A 139 13.39 -8.29 5.51
CA ARG A 139 12.20 -9.13 5.47
C ARG A 139 12.02 -9.92 6.75
N LEU A 140 10.79 -10.31 7.03
CA LEU A 140 10.43 -11.29 8.05
C LEU A 140 9.40 -12.24 7.45
N GLU A 141 9.59 -13.54 7.64
CA GLU A 141 8.55 -14.54 7.45
C GLU A 141 8.37 -15.30 8.76
N ARG A 142 7.13 -15.55 9.15
CA ARG A 142 6.80 -16.29 10.38
C ARG A 142 5.70 -17.31 10.13
N ALA A 143 5.80 -18.42 10.84
CA ALA A 143 4.73 -19.41 10.90
C ALA A 143 3.40 -18.79 11.34
N ALA A 144 2.31 -19.45 10.95
CA ALA A 144 0.97 -19.14 11.43
C ALA A 144 0.92 -19.33 12.96
N VAL A 145 0.30 -18.39 13.68
CA VAL A 145 0.10 -18.50 15.13
C VAL A 145 -1.38 -18.55 15.50
N SER A 146 -1.71 -19.37 16.50
CA SER A 146 -3.04 -19.42 17.13
C SER A 146 -4.17 -19.72 16.13
N HIS A 147 -4.96 -18.73 15.72
CA HIS A 147 -6.11 -18.88 14.82
C HIS A 147 -5.77 -18.57 13.35
N GLU A 148 -4.52 -18.23 13.04
CA GLU A 148 -4.06 -18.01 11.67
C GLU A 148 -3.99 -19.33 10.90
N ARG A 149 -4.49 -19.33 9.66
CA ARG A 149 -4.43 -20.51 8.76
C ARG A 149 -3.27 -20.48 7.78
N THR A 150 -2.47 -19.41 7.80
CA THR A 150 -1.45 -19.10 6.81
C THR A 150 -0.27 -18.43 7.51
N ALA A 151 0.95 -18.70 7.06
CA ALA A 151 2.12 -17.95 7.49
C ALA A 151 1.96 -16.46 7.14
N GLN A 152 2.70 -15.58 7.81
CA GLN A 152 2.66 -14.14 7.55
C GLN A 152 4.06 -13.65 7.20
N ALA A 153 4.16 -12.76 6.22
CA ALA A 153 5.40 -12.14 5.81
C ALA A 153 5.29 -10.61 5.80
N VAL A 154 6.45 -9.98 5.98
CA VAL A 154 6.68 -8.54 5.91
C VAL A 154 7.90 -8.31 5.04
N VAL A 155 7.81 -7.39 4.08
CA VAL A 155 8.96 -6.85 3.34
C VAL A 155 9.01 -5.34 3.58
N ILE A 156 10.19 -4.85 3.96
CA ILE A 156 10.50 -3.43 4.11
C ILE A 156 11.50 -3.07 3.01
N ALA A 157 11.17 -2.05 2.22
CA ALA A 157 12.06 -1.49 1.21
C ALA A 157 12.16 0.04 1.37
N ARG A 158 13.18 0.62 0.74
CA ARG A 158 13.47 2.06 0.74
C ARG A 158 13.50 2.57 -0.69
N ARG A 159 12.88 3.72 -0.96
CA ARG A 159 13.12 4.43 -2.22
C ARG A 159 14.56 4.96 -2.19
N PRO A 160 15.40 4.71 -3.20
CA PRO A 160 16.73 5.31 -3.27
C PRO A 160 16.69 6.84 -3.11
N VAL A 161 17.75 7.41 -2.55
CA VAL A 161 18.02 8.84 -2.73
C VAL A 161 18.65 8.96 -4.12
N GLU A 162 18.00 9.69 -5.02
CA GLU A 162 18.57 10.03 -6.33
C GLU A 162 19.84 10.88 -6.08
N SER A 163 21.00 10.38 -6.52
CA SER A 163 22.26 11.11 -6.36
C SER A 163 22.30 12.27 -7.36
N ALA A 164 22.89 13.40 -6.97
CA ALA A 164 22.97 14.59 -7.82
C ALA A 164 23.55 14.29 -9.22
N SER A 165 24.54 13.40 -9.28
CA SER A 165 25.16 12.91 -10.52
C SER A 165 24.18 12.23 -11.49
N SER A 166 23.18 11.49 -11.01
CA SER A 166 22.15 10.90 -11.89
C SER A 166 21.15 11.92 -12.42
N ALA A 167 20.83 12.96 -11.63
CA ALA A 167 19.89 14.00 -12.01
C ALA A 167 20.50 15.02 -13.01
N GLU A 168 21.82 15.22 -12.99
CA GLU A 168 22.54 16.00 -14.02
C GLU A 168 22.68 15.22 -15.33
N ALA A 169 22.95 13.90 -15.28
CA ALA A 169 23.03 13.06 -16.48
C ALA A 169 21.69 13.05 -17.26
N GLU A 170 20.57 12.82 -16.58
CA GLU A 170 19.23 12.83 -17.19
C GLU A 170 18.82 14.21 -17.73
N ARG A 171 19.40 15.31 -17.19
CA ARG A 171 19.21 16.67 -17.70
C ARG A 171 20.02 16.97 -18.97
N LEU A 172 21.15 16.30 -19.17
CA LEU A 172 22.03 16.51 -20.33
C LEU A 172 21.57 15.70 -21.56
N ASP A 173 21.00 14.51 -21.33
CA ASP A 173 20.41 13.69 -22.40
C ASP A 173 19.10 14.28 -22.98
N LEU A 174 18.41 15.15 -22.23
CA LEU A 174 17.22 15.89 -22.69
C LEU A 174 17.53 17.23 -23.38
N GLN A 175 18.80 17.50 -23.69
CA GLN A 175 19.26 18.73 -24.35
C GLN A 175 19.92 18.48 -25.74
N HIS A 176 19.81 17.26 -26.27
CA HIS A 176 20.25 16.86 -27.61
C HIS A 176 19.10 16.21 -28.40
#